data_AF-A0A955ZSA1-F1
#
_entry.id   AF-A0A955ZSA1-F1
#
_cell.length_a   1.000
_cell.length_b   1.000
_cell.length_c   1.000
_cell.angle_alpha   90.00
_cell.angle_beta   90.00
_cell.angle_gamma   90.00
#
_symmetry.space_group_name_H-M   'P 1'
#
loop_
_entity.id
_entity.type
_entity.pdbx_description
1 polymer ?
#
loop_
_entity_poly.entity_id
_entity_poly.type
_entity_poly.pdbx_seq_one_letter_code
_entity_poly.pdbx_strand_id
1 'polypeptide(L)'
;SMDILRNQPIAYQVHPGLNPPVPEPSTESTEPITSQIWKLQIAALKHLINGDHSDAMRMLDRAIALEESLPPPSGPPDLIKPTHELYGEILLGIDRPKEAQHQFERSLLWHPNRARSLLGLARAAAQLGHIQATRQAYRNFLKIWNQADSDLPEVNEAKQFIQQAVQQ
;
A
#
# COMPACT_ATOMS: atom_id res chain seq x y z
N SER A 1 -16.28 -26.33 12.81
CA SER A 1 -17.10 -25.11 12.70
C SER A 1 -16.29 -23.94 13.22
N MET A 2 -16.10 -22.89 12.42
CA MET A 2 -15.16 -21.78 12.68
C MET A 2 -15.76 -20.64 13.51
N ASP A 3 -16.94 -20.84 14.10
CA ASP A 3 -17.68 -19.78 14.79
C ASP A 3 -17.32 -19.56 16.26
N ILE A 4 -16.37 -20.33 16.83
CA ILE A 4 -16.07 -20.27 18.27
C ILE A 4 -14.80 -19.47 18.61
N LEU A 5 -13.98 -19.09 17.61
CA LEU A 5 -12.70 -18.38 17.85
C LEU A 5 -12.76 -16.86 17.68
N ARG A 6 -13.92 -16.28 17.32
CA ARG A 6 -14.00 -14.84 16.99
C ARG A 6 -14.37 -13.91 18.14
N ASN A 7 -14.70 -14.44 19.33
CA ASN A 7 -15.33 -13.65 20.38
C ASN A 7 -14.77 -13.87 21.80
N GLN A 8 -13.49 -14.25 21.93
CA GLN A 8 -12.82 -14.22 23.24
C GLN A 8 -12.22 -12.83 23.47
N PRO A 9 -12.59 -12.12 24.56
CA PRO A 9 -11.97 -10.84 24.88
C PRO A 9 -10.50 -11.08 25.25
N ILE A 10 -9.59 -10.40 24.56
CA ILE A 10 -8.17 -10.38 24.95
C ILE A 10 -8.08 -9.52 26.21
N ALA A 11 -7.98 -10.17 27.37
CA ALA A 11 -7.75 -9.49 28.64
C ALA A 11 -6.31 -8.97 28.69
N TYR A 12 -6.15 -7.65 28.57
CA TYR A 12 -4.88 -6.99 28.88
C TYR A 12 -4.67 -7.04 30.41
N GLN A 13 -3.76 -7.91 30.87
CA GLN A 13 -3.29 -7.85 32.25
C GLN A 13 -2.31 -6.68 32.38
N VAL A 14 -2.73 -5.63 33.08
CA VAL A 14 -1.88 -4.49 33.43
C VAL A 14 -1.02 -4.92 34.63
N HIS A 15 0.30 -5.01 34.45
CA HIS A 15 1.22 -5.26 35.55
C HIS A 15 1.25 -4.04 36.50
N PRO A 16 1.04 -4.22 37.81
CA PRO A 16 1.07 -3.12 38.76
C PRO A 16 2.51 -2.82 39.14
N GLY A 17 3.02 -1.70 38.64
CA GLY A 17 4.28 -1.12 39.09
C GLY A 17 5.31 -0.95 37.99
N LEU A 18 5.59 0.32 37.69
CA LEU A 18 6.68 0.85 36.85
C LEU A 18 6.42 0.92 35.34
N ASN A 19 5.38 1.67 34.95
CA ASN A 19 5.59 2.64 33.88
C ASN A 19 5.76 4.01 34.56
N PRO A 20 6.88 4.74 34.37
CA PRO A 20 6.85 6.17 34.64
C PRO A 20 5.73 6.80 33.80
N PRO A 21 5.15 7.95 34.22
CA PRO A 21 4.26 8.69 33.33
C PRO A 21 4.97 8.83 31.99
N VAL A 22 4.30 8.42 30.91
CA VAL A 22 4.77 8.71 29.56
C VAL A 22 5.09 10.21 29.58
N PRO A 23 6.34 10.62 29.32
CA PRO A 23 6.67 12.03 29.34
C PRO A 23 5.69 12.71 28.40
N GLU A 24 4.98 13.73 28.90
CA GLU A 24 4.10 14.51 28.04
C GLU A 24 4.92 14.96 26.83
N PRO A 25 4.38 14.79 25.61
CA PRO A 25 5.13 15.08 24.41
C PRO A 25 5.67 16.51 24.50
N SER A 26 6.99 16.62 24.41
CA SER A 26 7.68 17.90 24.36
C SER A 26 7.09 18.75 23.23
N THR A 27 6.81 20.01 23.54
CA THR A 27 6.07 20.99 22.74
C THR A 27 6.80 21.51 21.50
N GLU A 28 7.55 20.66 20.77
CA GLU A 28 8.26 21.06 19.54
C GLU A 28 8.13 20.02 18.41
N SER A 29 6.90 19.57 18.14
CA SER A 29 6.40 19.41 16.76
C SER A 29 4.88 19.30 16.77
N THR A 30 4.19 20.39 16.46
CA THR A 30 2.72 20.49 16.40
C THR A 30 2.11 19.79 15.18
N GLU A 31 2.92 19.06 14.40
CA GLU A 31 2.54 18.52 13.11
C GLU A 31 2.12 17.04 13.21
N PRO A 32 0.88 16.68 12.80
CA PRO A 32 0.46 15.28 12.74
C PRO A 32 1.41 14.40 11.93
N ILE A 33 1.68 13.18 12.40
CA ILE A 33 2.55 12.21 11.68
C ILE A 33 2.08 12.00 10.23
N THR A 34 0.77 11.99 10.00
CA THR A 34 0.17 11.91 8.65
C THR A 34 0.59 13.06 7.74
N SER A 35 0.67 14.29 8.25
CA SER A 35 1.17 15.45 7.50
C SER A 35 2.66 15.30 7.18
N GLN A 36 3.46 14.76 8.09
CA GLN A 36 4.87 14.45 7.84
C GLN A 36 5.05 13.41 6.74
N ILE A 37 4.22 12.36 6.73
CA ILE A 37 4.18 11.34 5.67
C ILE A 37 3.86 12.01 4.33
N TRP A 38 2.82 12.85 4.25
CA TRP A 38 2.47 13.54 3.01
C TRP A 38 3.58 14.46 2.49
N LYS A 39 4.24 15.21 3.37
CA LYS A 39 5.39 16.04 2.99
C LYS A 39 6.51 15.20 2.38
N LEU A 40 6.80 14.04 2.95
CA LEU A 40 7.79 13.11 2.41
C LEU A 40 7.35 12.52 1.06
N GLN A 41 6.08 12.14 0.91
CA GLN A 41 5.54 11.65 -0.37
C GLN A 41 5.61 12.72 -1.47
N ILE A 42 5.25 13.98 -1.16
CA ILE A 42 5.36 15.11 -2.09
C ILE A 42 6.82 15.41 -2.43
N ALA A 43 7.72 15.37 -1.44
CA ALA A 43 9.15 15.52 -1.66
C ALA A 43 9.71 14.41 -2.56
N ALA A 44 9.25 13.17 -2.38
CA ALA A 44 9.62 12.05 -3.23
C ALA A 44 9.21 12.29 -4.69
N LEU A 45 7.97 12.74 -4.92
CA LEU A 45 7.47 13.07 -6.25
C LEU A 45 8.24 14.23 -6.89
N LYS A 46 8.62 15.25 -6.10
CA LYS A 46 9.47 16.35 -6.58
C LYS A 46 10.84 15.84 -7.04
N HIS A 47 11.50 15.00 -6.23
CA HIS A 47 12.77 14.38 -6.62
C HIS A 47 12.63 13.52 -7.87
N LEU A 48 11.55 12.74 -7.98
CA LEU A 48 11.26 11.92 -9.16
C LEU A 48 11.15 12.78 -10.43
N ILE A 49 10.39 13.89 -10.39
CA ILE A 49 10.23 14.80 -11.54
C ILE A 49 11.57 15.42 -11.95
N ASN A 50 12.50 15.60 -11.01
CA ASN A 50 13.84 16.10 -11.28
C ASN A 50 14.83 15.01 -11.74
N GLY A 51 14.43 13.74 -11.77
CA GLY A 51 15.30 12.60 -12.09
C GLY A 51 16.15 12.08 -10.92
N ASP A 52 15.98 12.64 -9.71
CA ASP A 52 16.72 12.28 -8.51
C ASP A 52 16.17 11.01 -7.84
N HIS A 53 16.17 9.87 -8.55
CA HIS A 53 15.48 8.65 -8.11
C HIS A 53 15.94 8.17 -6.73
N SER A 54 17.24 8.22 -6.44
CA SER A 54 17.79 7.83 -5.12
C SER A 54 17.23 8.66 -3.97
N ASP A 55 17.04 9.96 -4.19
CA ASP A 55 16.49 10.86 -3.18
C ASP A 55 14.97 10.64 -3.03
N ALA A 56 14.27 10.39 -4.13
CA ALA A 56 12.85 10.04 -4.09
C ALA A 56 12.61 8.80 -3.22
N MET A 57 13.43 7.75 -3.42
CA MET A 57 13.36 6.51 -2.63
C MET A 57 13.68 6.75 -1.16
N ARG A 58 14.71 7.55 -0.85
CA ARG A 58 15.03 7.91 0.53
C ARG A 58 13.88 8.62 1.24
N MET A 59 13.12 9.46 0.52
CA MET A 59 11.93 10.10 1.10
C MET A 59 10.80 9.09 1.35
N LEU A 60 10.59 8.13 0.45
CA LEU A 60 9.59 7.07 0.60
C LEU A 60 9.95 6.09 1.72
N ASP A 61 11.22 5.73 1.89
CA ASP A 61 11.68 4.88 3.00
C ASP A 61 11.39 5.53 4.36
N ARG A 62 11.64 6.85 4.46
CA ARG A 62 11.29 7.62 5.67
C ARG A 62 9.78 7.69 5.90
N ALA A 63 8.99 7.84 4.83
CA ALA A 63 7.53 7.85 4.92
C ALA A 63 6.97 6.49 5.35
N ILE A 64 7.52 5.38 4.85
CA ILE A 64 7.19 4.02 5.31
C ILE A 64 7.51 3.87 6.79
N ALA A 65 8.69 4.29 7.24
CA ALA A 65 9.07 4.17 8.64
C ALA A 65 8.10 4.92 9.57
N LEU A 66 7.57 6.07 9.14
CA LEU A 66 6.52 6.79 9.86
C LEU A 66 5.17 6.10 9.76
N GLU A 67 4.75 5.66 8.57
CA GLU A 67 3.45 5.02 8.35
C GLU A 67 3.32 3.70 9.12
N GLU A 68 4.35 2.85 9.10
CA GLU A 68 4.38 1.59 9.83
C GLU A 68 4.49 1.77 11.35
N SER A 69 4.87 2.97 11.83
CA SER A 69 4.86 3.29 13.25
C SER A 69 3.47 3.65 13.78
N LEU A 70 2.52 3.93 12.88
CA LEU A 70 1.15 4.26 13.26
C LEU A 70 0.41 3.00 13.75
N PRO A 71 -0.48 3.15 14.75
CA PRO A 71 -1.39 2.07 15.08
C PRO A 71 -2.28 1.75 13.87
N PRO A 72 -2.85 0.52 13.80
CA PRO A 72 -3.86 0.21 12.80
C PRO A 72 -4.95 1.30 12.77
N PRO A 73 -5.39 1.75 11.59
CA PRO A 73 -6.33 2.85 11.47
C PRO A 73 -7.61 2.54 12.25
N SER A 74 -8.06 3.51 13.05
CA SER A 74 -9.33 3.44 13.79
C SER A 74 -10.29 4.49 13.25
N GLY A 75 -11.54 4.10 13.00
CA GLY A 75 -12.52 4.99 12.36
C GLY A 75 -12.36 5.08 10.84
N PRO A 76 -13.02 6.04 10.19
CA PRO A 76 -12.87 6.28 8.77
C PRO A 76 -11.39 6.55 8.44
N PRO A 77 -10.85 5.94 7.37
CA PRO A 77 -9.47 6.19 7.00
C PRO A 77 -9.29 7.67 6.64
N ASP A 78 -8.18 8.27 7.10
CA ASP A 78 -7.72 9.53 6.55
C ASP A 78 -7.50 9.37 5.03
N LEU A 79 -7.69 10.45 4.25
CA LEU A 79 -7.52 10.44 2.79
C LEU A 79 -6.02 10.38 2.40
N ILE A 80 -5.34 9.31 2.81
CA ILE A 80 -3.92 9.07 2.57
C ILE A 80 -3.75 7.99 1.50
N LYS A 81 -2.91 8.28 0.50
CA LYS A 81 -2.40 7.23 -0.39
C LYS A 81 -1.36 6.43 0.41
N PRO A 82 -1.50 5.09 0.52
CA PRO A 82 -0.50 4.29 1.22
C PRO A 82 0.88 4.50 0.61
N THR A 83 1.91 4.70 1.44
CA THR A 83 3.26 5.01 0.93
C THR A 83 3.81 3.85 0.11
N HIS A 84 3.55 2.61 0.55
CA HIS A 84 3.88 1.41 -0.22
C HIS A 84 3.24 1.40 -1.62
N GLU A 85 2.00 1.88 -1.78
CA GLU A 85 1.39 1.96 -3.12
C GLU A 85 2.09 3.01 -3.99
N LEU A 86 2.35 4.21 -3.45
CA LEU A 86 3.07 5.26 -4.17
C LEU A 86 4.46 4.79 -4.58
N TYR A 87 5.17 4.12 -3.68
CA TYR A 87 6.50 3.61 -3.97
C TYR A 87 6.47 2.55 -5.07
N GLY A 88 5.51 1.62 -5.03
CA GLY A 88 5.31 0.65 -6.10
C GLY A 88 5.07 1.30 -7.47
N GLU A 89 4.25 2.35 -7.52
CA GLU A 89 3.98 3.10 -8.76
C GLU A 89 5.23 3.79 -9.31
N ILE A 90 6.00 4.42 -8.43
CA ILE A 90 7.25 5.09 -8.80
C ILE A 90 8.26 4.06 -9.33
N LEU A 91 8.41 2.92 -8.63
CA LEU A 91 9.30 1.84 -9.04
C LEU A 91 8.91 1.25 -10.40
N LEU A 92 7.62 1.08 -10.68
CA LEU A 92 7.14 0.69 -12.01
C LEU A 92 7.51 1.74 -13.08
N GLY A 93 7.34 3.02 -12.76
CA GLY A 93 7.66 4.12 -13.67
C GLY A 93 9.15 4.21 -14.04
N ILE A 94 10.03 3.64 -13.21
CA ILE A 94 11.48 3.62 -13.43
C ILE A 94 12.03 2.21 -13.74
N ASP A 95 11.16 1.31 -14.24
CA ASP A 95 11.51 -0.05 -14.69
C ASP A 95 12.15 -0.94 -13.60
N ARG A 96 11.62 -0.87 -12.37
CA ARG A 96 12.02 -1.73 -11.23
C ARG A 96 10.86 -2.62 -10.75
N PRO A 97 10.33 -3.51 -11.61
CA PRO A 97 9.10 -4.25 -11.32
C PRO A 97 9.23 -5.23 -10.14
N LYS A 98 10.41 -5.83 -9.92
CA LYS A 98 10.63 -6.75 -8.78
C LYS A 98 10.38 -6.06 -7.44
N GLU A 99 10.91 -4.86 -7.31
CA GLU A 99 10.76 -4.07 -6.07
C GLU A 99 9.37 -3.47 -5.98
N ALA A 100 8.80 -3.04 -7.11
CA ALA A 100 7.42 -2.59 -7.15
C ALA A 100 6.45 -3.67 -6.67
N GLN A 101 6.64 -4.92 -7.12
CA GLN A 101 5.84 -6.06 -6.70
C GLN A 101 5.85 -6.19 -5.17
N HIS A 102 7.05 -6.12 -4.57
CA HIS A 102 7.19 -6.17 -3.11
C HIS A 102 6.44 -5.03 -2.41
N GLN A 103 6.54 -3.81 -2.92
CA GLN A 103 5.83 -2.66 -2.34
C GLN A 103 4.30 -2.82 -2.45
N PHE A 104 3.77 -3.30 -3.57
CA PHE A 104 2.33 -3.56 -3.69
C PHE A 104 1.84 -4.69 -2.78
N GLU A 105 2.64 -5.75 -2.60
CA GLU A 105 2.35 -6.82 -1.64
C GLU A 105 2.27 -6.28 -0.20
N ARG A 106 3.23 -5.41 0.20
CA ARG A 106 3.21 -4.72 1.50
C ARG A 106 1.98 -3.83 1.65
N SER A 107 1.63 -3.08 0.61
CA SER A 107 0.43 -2.23 0.59
C SER A 107 -0.85 -3.05 0.82
N LEU A 108 -0.96 -4.22 0.19
CA LEU A 108 -2.14 -5.10 0.31
C LEU A 108 -2.26 -5.83 1.64
N LEU A 109 -1.15 -5.97 2.38
CA LEU A 109 -1.17 -6.50 3.75
C LEU A 109 -1.90 -5.54 4.70
N TRP A 110 -1.62 -4.24 4.59
CA TRP A 110 -2.24 -3.21 5.42
C TRP A 110 -3.61 -2.76 4.88
N HIS A 111 -3.77 -2.77 3.55
CA HIS A 111 -4.97 -2.32 2.86
C HIS A 111 -5.52 -3.44 1.96
N PRO A 112 -6.10 -4.50 2.54
CA PRO A 112 -6.63 -5.60 1.77
C PRO A 112 -7.72 -5.12 0.81
N ASN A 113 -7.76 -5.71 -0.39
CA ASN A 113 -8.70 -5.37 -1.46
C ASN A 113 -8.56 -3.95 -2.03
N ARG A 114 -7.48 -3.22 -1.75
CA ARG A 114 -7.23 -1.92 -2.40
C ARG A 114 -6.99 -2.12 -3.90
N ALA A 115 -7.96 -1.71 -4.71
CA ALA A 115 -7.97 -1.96 -6.15
C ALA A 115 -6.74 -1.39 -6.87
N ARG A 116 -6.29 -0.20 -6.49
CA ARG A 116 -5.08 0.43 -7.07
C ARG A 116 -3.82 -0.39 -6.79
N SER A 117 -3.61 -0.86 -5.56
CA SER A 117 -2.49 -1.77 -5.23
C SER A 117 -2.59 -3.11 -5.97
N LEU A 118 -3.80 -3.68 -6.15
CA LEU A 118 -3.99 -4.90 -6.94
C LEU A 118 -3.63 -4.71 -8.42
N LEU A 119 -4.01 -3.58 -9.00
CA LEU A 119 -3.65 -3.21 -10.37
C LEU A 119 -2.14 -3.05 -10.52
N GLY A 120 -1.50 -2.32 -9.61
CA GLY A 120 -0.04 -2.16 -9.57
C GLY A 120 0.68 -3.49 -9.43
N LEU A 121 0.21 -4.36 -8.54
CA LEU A 121 0.73 -5.72 -8.37
C LEU A 121 0.64 -6.54 -9.66
N ALA A 122 -0.50 -6.46 -10.36
CA ALA A 122 -0.69 -7.17 -11.63
C ALA A 122 0.30 -6.68 -12.70
N ARG A 123 0.48 -5.36 -12.84
CA ARG A 123 1.42 -4.75 -13.77
C ARG A 123 2.87 -5.11 -13.46
N ALA A 124 3.26 -5.09 -12.18
CA ALA A 124 4.60 -5.51 -11.75
C ALA A 124 4.86 -6.99 -12.05
N ALA A 125 3.91 -7.87 -11.72
CA ALA A 125 4.00 -9.28 -12.04
C ALA A 125 4.05 -9.53 -13.57
N ALA A 126 3.33 -8.73 -14.37
CA ALA A 126 3.31 -8.84 -15.82
C ALA A 126 4.68 -8.50 -16.43
N GLN A 127 5.32 -7.42 -15.98
CA GLN A 127 6.67 -7.04 -16.42
C GLN A 127 7.73 -8.09 -16.06
N LEU A 128 7.51 -8.88 -15.00
CA LEU A 128 8.38 -9.98 -14.61
C LEU A 128 8.06 -11.30 -15.33
N GLY A 129 7.01 -11.35 -16.16
CA GLY A 129 6.56 -12.59 -16.81
C GLY A 129 5.88 -13.58 -15.86
N HIS A 130 5.45 -13.16 -14.68
CA HIS A 130 4.79 -14.00 -13.68
C HIS A 130 3.30 -14.21 -14.00
N ILE A 131 2.99 -14.88 -15.10
CA ILE A 131 1.63 -14.99 -15.69
C ILE A 131 0.55 -15.40 -14.67
N GLN A 132 0.84 -16.38 -13.81
CA GLN A 132 -0.12 -16.84 -12.81
C GLN A 132 -0.43 -15.76 -11.76
N ALA A 133 0.59 -15.04 -11.29
CA ALA A 133 0.44 -13.96 -10.33
C ALA A 133 -0.29 -12.76 -10.97
N THR A 134 0.07 -12.39 -12.20
CA THR A 134 -0.64 -11.35 -12.97
C THR A 134 -2.12 -11.66 -13.12
N ARG A 135 -2.44 -12.89 -13.53
CA ARG A 135 -3.82 -13.35 -13.70
C ARG A 135 -4.60 -13.28 -12.40
N GLN A 136 -4.00 -13.70 -11.28
CA GLN A 136 -4.64 -13.65 -9.97
C GLN A 136 -4.89 -12.22 -9.51
N ALA A 137 -3.92 -11.33 -9.65
CA ALA A 137 -4.04 -9.93 -9.26
C ALA A 137 -5.10 -9.19 -10.10
N TYR A 138 -5.13 -9.40 -11.43
CA TYR A 138 -6.18 -8.82 -12.28
C TYR A 138 -7.58 -9.35 -11.98
N ARG A 139 -7.73 -10.65 -11.69
CA ARG A 139 -9.04 -11.20 -11.25
C ARG A 139 -9.51 -10.55 -9.96
N ASN A 140 -8.61 -10.37 -9.00
CA ASN A 140 -8.93 -9.69 -7.75
C ASN A 140 -9.31 -8.22 -8.00
N PHE A 141 -8.56 -7.51 -8.83
CA PHE A 141 -8.87 -6.13 -9.23
C PHE A 141 -10.26 -6.01 -9.86
N LEU A 142 -10.57 -6.83 -10.88
CA LEU A 142 -11.87 -6.84 -11.55
C LEU A 142 -13.03 -7.26 -10.63
N LYS A 143 -12.75 -8.07 -9.60
CA LYS A 143 -13.75 -8.41 -8.59
C LYS A 143 -14.12 -7.19 -7.74
N ILE A 144 -13.15 -6.35 -7.38
CA ILE A 144 -13.39 -5.11 -6.62
C ILE A 144 -14.03 -4.04 -7.50
N TRP A 145 -13.60 -3.93 -8.76
CA TRP A 145 -14.14 -2.99 -9.75
C TRP A 145 -15.17 -3.65 -10.68
N ASN A 146 -16.06 -4.48 -10.13
CA ASN A 146 -17.06 -5.21 -10.92
C ASN A 146 -18.17 -4.32 -11.50
N GLN A 147 -18.40 -3.15 -10.90
CA GLN A 147 -19.39 -2.15 -11.30
C GLN A 147 -18.74 -0.88 -11.88
N ALA A 148 -17.42 -0.86 -12.05
CA ALA A 148 -16.74 0.26 -12.66
C ALA A 148 -17.13 0.39 -14.14
N ASP A 149 -17.05 1.61 -14.67
CA ASP A 149 -17.33 1.86 -16.08
C ASP A 149 -16.47 0.95 -16.96
N SER A 150 -17.14 0.28 -17.91
CA SER A 150 -16.51 -0.82 -18.64
C SER A 150 -15.45 -0.37 -19.64
N ASP A 151 -15.44 0.92 -19.99
CA ASP A 151 -14.54 1.56 -20.94
C ASP A 151 -13.28 2.13 -20.27
N LEU A 152 -13.16 2.08 -18.94
CA LEU A 152 -11.94 2.49 -18.25
C LEU A 152 -10.73 1.69 -18.76
N PRO A 153 -9.60 2.36 -19.07
CA PRO A 153 -8.41 1.71 -19.62
C PRO A 153 -7.93 0.54 -18.76
N GLU A 154 -7.92 0.70 -17.43
CA GLU A 154 -7.42 -0.32 -16.50
C GLU A 154 -8.34 -1.55 -16.44
N VAL A 155 -9.66 -1.35 -16.58
CA VAL A 155 -10.64 -2.46 -16.65
C VAL A 155 -10.46 -3.24 -17.95
N ASN A 156 -10.28 -2.53 -19.07
CA ASN A 156 -10.03 -3.12 -20.37
C ASN A 156 -8.70 -3.90 -20.41
N GLU A 157 -7.63 -3.30 -19.91
CA GLU A 157 -6.31 -3.93 -19.73
C GLU A 157 -6.43 -5.27 -19.00
N ALA A 158 -7.07 -5.28 -17.83
CA ALA A 158 -7.24 -6.47 -17.03
C ALA A 158 -8.07 -7.54 -17.78
N LYS A 159 -9.20 -7.16 -18.39
CA LYS A 159 -10.06 -8.09 -19.15
C LYS A 159 -9.31 -8.72 -20.32
N GLN A 160 -8.56 -7.92 -21.08
CA GLN A 160 -7.78 -8.39 -22.23
C GLN A 160 -6.71 -9.39 -21.80
N PHE A 161 -5.96 -9.09 -20.73
CA PHE A 161 -4.96 -10.03 -20.21
C PHE A 161 -5.60 -11.37 -19.82
N ILE A 162 -6.73 -11.36 -19.11
CA ILE A 162 -7.43 -12.59 -18.70
C ILE A 162 -7.91 -13.39 -19.91
N GLN A 163 -8.45 -12.72 -20.95
CA GLN A 163 -8.90 -13.40 -22.17
C GLN A 163 -7.74 -14.07 -22.91
N GLN A 164 -6.60 -13.37 -23.05
CA GLN A 164 -5.41 -13.90 -23.71
C GLN A 164 -4.79 -15.07 -22.93
N ALA A 165 -4.71 -14.97 -21.61
CA ALA A 165 -4.15 -16.01 -20.73
C ALA A 165 -5.04 -17.26 -20.58
N VAL A 166 -6.23 -17.28 -21.18
CA VAL A 166 -7.10 -18.47 -21.28
C VAL A 166 -6.90 -19.20 -22.61
N GLN A 167 -6.35 -18.53 -23.62
CA GLN A 167 -6.12 -19.07 -24.96
C GLN A 167 -4.74 -19.72 -25.13
N GLN A 168 -3.86 -19.56 -24.14
CA GLN A 168 -2.52 -20.17 -24.05
C GLN A 168 -2.54 -21.33 -23.05
#